data_AF-A0A978U5J6-F1
#
_entry.id   AF-A0A978U5J6-F1
#
_cell.length_a   1.000
_cell.length_b   1.000
_cell.length_c   1.000
_cell.angle_alpha   90.00
_cell.angle_beta   90.00
_cell.angle_gamma   90.00
#
_symmetry.space_group_name_H-M   'P 1'
#
loop_
_entity.id
_entity.type
_entity.pdbx_description
1 polymer ?
#
loop_
_entity_poly.entity_id
_entity_poly.type
_entity_poly.pdbx_seq_one_letter_code
_entity_poly.pdbx_strand_id
1 'polypeptide(L)' 'MLKRVQAWWQRLKNDIAQASQLQVTQEKDETGYTWWHAYDPNSGREVYTDSESELVMWIEQHYQGH' A
#
# COMPACT_ATOMS: atom_id res chain seq x y z
N MET A 1 10.73 33.16 6.34
CA MET A 1 9.78 32.70 5.30
C MET A 1 10.25 31.46 4.57
N LEU A 2 11.44 31.45 3.96
CA LEU A 2 11.93 30.33 3.12
C LEU A 2 11.92 28.95 3.82
N LYS A 3 12.34 28.88 5.10
CA LYS A 3 12.33 27.62 5.88
C LYS A 3 10.94 26.99 6.06
N ARG A 4 9.88 27.81 6.11
CA ARG A 4 8.49 27.34 6.28
C ARG A 4 7.94 26.71 4.99
N VAL A 5 8.25 27.31 3.84
CA VAL A 5 7.86 26.78 2.52
C VAL A 5 8.58 25.46 2.24
N GLN A 6 9.87 25.38 2.56
CA GLN A 6 10.64 24.15 2.40
C GLN A 6 10.13 23.01 3.29
N ALA A 7 9.80 23.29 4.56
CA ALA A 7 9.24 22.30 5.47
C ALA A 7 7.86 21.80 5.00
N TRP A 8 7.01 22.70 4.52
CA TRP A 8 5.72 22.34 3.93
C TRP A 8 5.87 21.47 2.68
N TRP A 9 6.79 21.82 1.79
CA TRP A 9 7.05 21.04 0.57
C TRP A 9 7.60 19.64 0.85
N GLN A 10 8.49 19.51 1.85
CA GLN A 10 8.97 18.19 2.27
C GLN A 10 7.83 17.34 2.85
N ARG A 11 6.96 17.92 3.66
CA ARG A 11 5.78 17.22 4.19
C ARG A 11 4.88 16.72 3.06
N LEU A 12 4.57 17.57 2.10
CA LEU A 12 3.73 17.20 0.97
C LEU A 12 4.35 16.07 0.12
N LYS A 13 5.66 16.08 -0.12
CA LYS A 13 6.34 14.98 -0.81
C LYS A 13 6.25 13.67 -0.04
N ASN A 14 6.39 13.72 1.29
CA ASN A 14 6.26 12.53 2.13
C ASN A 14 4.82 11.99 2.11
N ASP A 15 3.83 12.89 2.19
CA ASP A 15 2.41 12.52 2.15
C ASP A 15 2.06 11.85 0.81
N ILE A 16 2.55 12.41 -0.31
CA ILE A 16 2.38 11.82 -1.65
C ILE A 16 3.11 10.47 -1.75
N ALA A 17 4.35 10.38 -1.29
CA ALA A 17 5.13 9.14 -1.32
C ALA A 17 4.45 8.02 -0.51
N GLN A 18 3.92 8.36 0.67
CA GLN A 18 3.16 7.45 1.50
C GLN A 18 1.84 7.04 0.83
N ALA A 19 1.14 7.98 0.19
CA ALA A 19 -0.09 7.70 -0.55
C ALA A 19 0.15 6.84 -1.81
N SER A 20 1.36 6.87 -2.38
CA SER A 20 1.76 6.03 -3.51
C SER A 20 2.33 4.66 -3.10
N GLN A 21 2.48 4.39 -1.81
CA GLN A 21 2.99 3.10 -1.34
C GLN A 21 1.91 2.02 -1.47
N LEU A 22 2.32 0.79 -1.82
CA LEU A 22 1.47 -0.39 -1.76
C LEU A 22 0.88 -0.52 -0.34
N GLN A 23 -0.43 -0.63 -0.26
CA GLN A 23 -1.17 -0.77 0.99
C GLN A 23 -1.52 -2.24 1.15
N VAL A 24 -1.17 -2.83 2.29
CA VAL A 24 -1.50 -4.23 2.62
C VAL A 24 -2.14 -4.26 4.00
N THR A 25 -3.38 -4.74 4.07
CA THR A 25 -4.14 -4.88 5.31
C THR A 25 -4.54 -6.34 5.53
N GLN A 26 -4.62 -6.73 6.79
CA GLN A 26 -5.23 -7.98 7.22
C GLN A 26 -6.51 -7.64 7.97
N GLU A 27 -7.62 -8.16 7.48
CA GLU A 27 -8.93 -7.93 8.06
C GLU A 27 -9.48 -9.24 8.63
N LYS A 28 -10.16 -9.12 9.76
CA LYS A 28 -10.84 -10.24 10.40
C LYS A 28 -12.33 -9.94 10.37
N ASP A 29 -13.10 -10.83 9.76
CA ASP A 29 -14.55 -10.68 9.71
C ASP A 29 -15.23 -11.05 11.05
N GLU A 30 -16.54 -10.83 11.11
CA GLU A 30 -17.35 -11.12 12.30
C GLU A 30 -17.38 -12.60 12.68
N THR A 31 -17.11 -13.49 11.71
CA THR A 31 -17.03 -14.95 11.92
C THR A 31 -15.65 -15.40 12.36
N GLY A 32 -14.67 -14.49 12.35
CA GLY A 32 -13.31 -14.70 12.76
C GLY A 32 -12.40 -15.25 11.68
N TYR A 33 -12.85 -15.31 10.43
CA TYR A 33 -11.99 -15.59 9.29
C TYR A 33 -11.17 -14.37 8.93
N THR A 34 -9.96 -14.63 8.47
CA THR A 34 -8.97 -13.60 8.19
C THR A 34 -8.70 -13.55 6.70
N TRP A 35 -8.69 -12.34 6.16
CA TRP A 35 -8.47 -12.07 4.75
C TRP A 35 -7.41 -10.99 4.60
N TRP A 36 -6.63 -11.08 3.54
CA TRP A 36 -5.68 -10.07 3.12
C TRP A 36 -6.27 -9.22 2.01
N HIS A 37 -6.03 -7.92 2.07
CA HIS A 37 -6.27 -6.99 0.97
C HIS A 37 -4.97 -6.27 0.65
N ALA A 38 -4.58 -6.28 -0.62
CA ALA A 38 -3.52 -5.41 -1.11
C ALA A 38 -4.08 -4.47 -2.18
N TYR A 39 -3.71 -3.20 -2.09
CA TYR A 39 -4.11 -2.14 -3.02
C TYR A 39 -2.87 -1.34 -3.45
N ASP A 40 -2.65 -1.25 -4.76
CA ASP A 40 -1.66 -0.38 -5.39
C ASP A 40 -2.30 0.93 -5.85
N PRO A 41 -2.05 2.06 -5.16
CA PRO A 41 -2.61 3.35 -5.55
C PRO A 41 -2.09 3.86 -6.91
N ASN A 42 -0.95 3.37 -7.38
CA ASN A 42 -0.34 3.83 -8.63
C ASN A 42 -1.00 3.22 -9.87
N SER A 43 -1.32 1.93 -9.81
CA SER A 43 -1.97 1.21 -10.91
C SER A 43 -3.47 1.00 -10.71
N GLY A 44 -3.98 1.25 -9.50
CA GLY A 44 -5.36 0.94 -9.12
C GLY A 44 -5.65 -0.56 -8.99
N ARG A 45 -4.61 -1.40 -9.01
CA ARG A 45 -4.75 -2.85 -8.88
C ARG A 45 -4.98 -3.24 -7.43
N GLU A 46 -5.78 -4.28 -7.23
CA GLU A 46 -6.00 -4.87 -5.93
C GLU A 46 -6.14 -6.39 -5.98
N VAL A 47 -5.94 -7.02 -4.83
CA VAL A 47 -6.21 -8.44 -4.60
C VAL A 47 -6.80 -8.64 -3.21
N TYR A 48 -7.79 -9.53 -3.13
CA TYR A 48 -8.33 -10.05 -1.89
C TYR A 48 -8.08 -11.57 -1.85
N THR A 49 -7.49 -12.08 -0.78
CA THR A 49 -7.21 -13.51 -0.63
C THR A 49 -7.14 -13.90 0.85
N ASP A 50 -7.59 -15.11 1.19
CA ASP A 50 -7.36 -15.72 2.50
C ASP A 50 -5.98 -16.40 2.61
N SER A 51 -5.22 -16.45 1.51
CA SER A 51 -3.92 -17.09 1.39
C SER A 51 -2.77 -16.07 1.34
N GLU A 52 -1.93 -16.09 2.38
CA GLU A 52 -0.70 -15.28 2.39
C GLU A 52 0.22 -15.60 1.20
N SER A 53 0.27 -16.87 0.77
CA SER A 53 1.09 -17.27 -0.37
C SER A 53 0.60 -16.66 -1.69
N GLU A 54 -0.72 -16.56 -1.88
CA GLU A 54 -1.28 -15.89 -3.06
C GLU A 54 -1.03 -14.39 -3.02
N LEU A 55 -1.12 -13.76 -1.84
CA LEU A 55 -0.78 -12.35 -1.64
C LEU A 55 0.68 -12.09 -2.04
N VAL A 56 1.62 -12.89 -1.53
CA VAL A 56 3.05 -12.76 -1.84
C VAL A 56 3.29 -12.95 -3.34
N MET A 57 2.72 -13.99 -3.95
CA MET A 57 2.83 -14.20 -5.40
C MET A 57 2.30 -13.02 -6.21
N TRP A 58 1.18 -12.44 -5.80
CA TRP A 58 0.62 -11.26 -6.46
C TRP A 58 1.58 -10.07 -6.35
N ILE A 59 2.15 -9.83 -5.16
CA ILE A 59 3.15 -8.76 -4.96
C ILE A 59 4.37 -9.00 -5.86
N GLU A 60 4.92 -10.20 -5.86
CA GLU A 60 6.10 -10.56 -6.66
C GLU A 60 5.86 -10.46 -8.17
N GLN A 61 4.65 -10.70 -8.65
CA GLN A 61 4.32 -10.53 -10.07
C GLN A 61 4.26 -9.06 -10.50
N HIS A 62 3.85 -8.18 -9.59
CA HIS A 62 3.58 -6.77 -9.91
C HIS A 62 4.69 -5.82 -9.46
N TYR A 63 5.55 -6.26 -8.54
CA TYR A 63 6.65 -5.49 -7.96
C TYR A 63 7.93 -6.33 -7.97
N GLN A 64 8.49 -6.52 -9.17
CA GLN A 64 9.86 -7.04 -9.31
C GLN A 64 10.84 -5.86 -9.26
N GLY A 65 11.83 -5.96 -8.38
CA GLY A 65 12.77 -4.88 -8.09
C GLY A 65 13.43 -4.29 -9.33
N HIS A 66 13.31 -2.97 -9.48
CA HIS A 66 14.20 -2.11 -10.24
C HIS A 66 14.91 -1.15 -9.28
#